data_AF-A0A3B0PIU5-F1
#
_entry.id   AF-A0A3B0PIU5-F1
#
_cell.length_a   1.000
_cell.length_b   1.000
_cell.length_c   1.000
_cell.angle_alpha   90.00
_cell.angle_beta   90.00
_cell.angle_gamma   90.00
#
_symmetry.space_group_name_H-M   'P 1'
#
loop_
_entity.id
_entity.type
_entity.pdbx_description
1 polymer ?
#
loop_
_entity_poly.entity_id
_entity_poly.type
_entity_poly.pdbx_seq_one_letter_code
_entity_poly.pdbx_strand_id
1 'polypeptide(L)' 'MAVPAEDERDKDFAIRYNLPILEIIKDNQLINSGDFDGLEPSKAKKAIYEVLADKDLAKSEISYKIRDW' A
#
# COMPACT_ATOMS: atom_id res chain seq x y z
N MET A 1 8.40 -2.67 -0.96
CA MET A 1 7.26 -3.49 -1.42
C MET A 1 6.79 -2.93 -2.76
N ALA A 2 6.24 -3.76 -3.64
CA ALA A 2 5.69 -3.34 -4.91
C ALA A 2 4.16 -3.47 -4.89
N VAL A 3 3.44 -2.48 -5.39
CA VAL A 3 1.96 -2.46 -5.50
C VAL A 3 1.56 -2.04 -6.92
N PRO A 4 1.60 -2.96 -7.90
CA PRO A 4 1.38 -2.63 -9.32
C PRO A 4 0.01 -2.04 -9.67
N ALA A 5 -1.01 -2.21 -8.83
CA ALA A 5 -2.33 -1.61 -9.07
C ALA A 5 -2.36 -0.10 -8.79
N GLU A 6 -1.47 0.40 -7.91
CA GLU A 6 -1.52 1.78 -7.39
C GLU A 6 -0.22 2.58 -7.59
N ASP A 7 0.89 1.95 -8.02
CA ASP A 7 2.13 2.64 -8.41
C ASP A 7 2.46 2.35 -9.88
N GLU A 8 2.62 3.41 -10.68
CA GLU A 8 2.90 3.35 -12.12
C GLU A 8 4.22 2.62 -12.45
N ARG A 9 5.27 2.82 -11.65
CA ARG A 9 6.58 2.19 -11.88
C ARG A 9 6.51 0.69 -11.61
N ASP A 10 5.77 0.31 -10.57
CA ASP A 10 5.52 -1.09 -10.23
C ASP A 10 4.65 -1.75 -11.31
N LYS A 11 3.68 -1.03 -11.87
CA LYS A 11 2.83 -1.47 -12.97
C LYS A 11 3.63 -1.75 -14.24
N ASP A 12 4.48 -0.83 -14.66
CA ASP A 12 5.33 -0.99 -15.85
C ASP A 12 6.25 -2.21 -15.72
N PHE A 13 6.85 -2.39 -14.52
CA PHE A 13 7.66 -3.55 -14.21
C PHE A 13 6.83 -4.84 -14.28
N ALA A 14 5.65 -4.86 -13.67
CA ALA A 14 4.77 -6.03 -13.67
C ALA A 14 4.32 -6.41 -15.08
N ILE A 15 3.94 -5.45 -15.93
CA ILE A 15 3.57 -5.72 -17.33
C ILE A 15 4.75 -6.31 -18.10
N ARG A 16 5.94 -5.71 -17.98
CA ARG A 16 7.14 -6.14 -18.72
C ARG A 16 7.53 -7.58 -18.40
N TYR A 17 7.36 -8.01 -17.16
CA TYR A 17 7.75 -9.34 -16.68
C TYR A 17 6.57 -10.28 -16.48
N ASN A 18 5.37 -9.91 -16.95
CA ASN A 18 4.13 -10.68 -16.82
C ASN A 18 3.86 -11.14 -15.37
N LEU A 19 4.02 -10.21 -14.43
CA LEU A 19 3.74 -10.43 -13.02
C LEU A 19 2.26 -10.12 -12.71
N PRO A 20 1.69 -10.75 -11.67
CA PRO A 20 0.31 -10.51 -11.27
C PRO A 20 0.07 -9.05 -10.87
N ILE A 21 -1.06 -8.50 -11.31
CA ILE A 21 -1.57 -7.20 -10.88
C ILE A 21 -2.92 -7.45 -10.21
N LEU A 22 -2.98 -7.24 -8.90
CA LEU A 22 -4.19 -7.42 -8.09
C LEU A 22 -4.79 -6.06 -7.74
N GLU A 23 -6.04 -5.84 -8.15
CA GLU A 23 -6.80 -4.64 -7.79
C GLU A 23 -7.15 -4.65 -6.30
N ILE A 24 -6.87 -3.53 -5.61
CA ILE A 24 -7.08 -3.38 -4.17
C ILE A 24 -7.96 -2.19 -3.81
N ILE A 25 -8.27 -1.29 -4.76
CA ILE A 25 -9.16 -0.16 -4.56
C ILE A 25 -10.26 -0.19 -5.62
N LYS A 26 -11.51 -0.05 -5.18
CA LYS A 26 -12.67 0.11 -6.06
C LYS A 26 -13.64 1.11 -5.43
N ASP A 27 -14.14 2.06 -6.22
CA ASP A 27 -15.08 3.08 -5.75
C ASP A 27 -14.59 3.84 -4.48
N ASN A 28 -13.28 4.11 -4.41
CA ASN A 28 -12.60 4.74 -3.27
C ASN A 28 -12.71 3.95 -1.94
N GLN A 29 -12.85 2.64 -2.03
CA GLN A 29 -12.84 1.70 -0.91
C GLN A 29 -11.84 0.58 -1.17
N LEU A 30 -11.24 0.05 -0.11
CA LEU A 30 -10.40 -1.13 -0.21
C LEU A 30 -11.24 -2.37 -0.54
N ILE A 31 -10.67 -3.22 -1.39
CA ILE A 31 -11.15 -4.55 -1.72
C ILE A 31 -9.97 -5.53 -1.66
N ASN A 32 -10.24 -6.83 -1.55
CA ASN A 32 -9.21 -7.88 -1.49
C ASN A 32 -8.16 -7.67 -0.39
N SER A 33 -8.54 -6.98 0.68
CA SER A 33 -7.68 -6.51 1.79
C SER A 33 -8.08 -7.08 3.14
N GLY A 34 -9.01 -8.05 3.18
CA GLY A 34 -9.39 -8.80 4.38
C GLY A 34 -10.18 -7.93 5.36
N ASP A 35 -9.72 -7.83 6.61
CA ASP A 35 -10.40 -7.07 7.68
C ASP A 35 -10.52 -5.55 7.38
N PHE A 36 -9.84 -5.07 6.33
CA PHE A 36 -9.83 -3.66 5.92
C PHE A 36 -10.74 -3.37 4.72
N ASP A 37 -11.44 -4.37 4.18
CA ASP A 37 -12.35 -4.19 3.05
C ASP A 37 -13.48 -3.20 3.37
N GLY A 38 -13.85 -2.37 2.39
CA GLY A 38 -14.87 -1.32 2.53
C GLY A 38 -14.38 -0.04 3.23
N LEU A 39 -13.17 -0.02 3.78
CA LEU A 39 -12.58 1.20 4.33
C LEU A 39 -12.06 2.12 3.22
N GLU A 40 -12.20 3.42 3.44
CA GLU A 40 -11.60 4.45 2.60
C GLU A 40 -10.07 4.48 2.82
N PRO A 41 -9.24 4.67 1.78
CA PRO A 41 -7.78 4.50 1.88
C PRO A 41 -7.12 5.30 3.01
N SER A 42 -7.57 6.53 3.27
CA SER A 42 -6.99 7.36 4.34
C SER A 42 -7.22 6.76 5.73
N LYS A 43 -8.42 6.22 5.98
CA LYS A 43 -8.79 5.54 7.23
C LYS A 43 -8.09 4.20 7.34
N ALA A 44 -8.04 3.45 6.24
CA ALA A 44 -7.41 2.15 6.19
C ALA A 44 -5.91 2.22 6.51
N LYS A 45 -5.19 3.23 5.98
CA LYS A 45 -3.77 3.43 6.30
C LYS A 45 -3.52 3.54 7.80
N LYS A 46 -4.38 4.28 8.51
CA LYS A 46 -4.29 4.42 9.97
C LYS A 46 -4.60 3.11 10.68
N ALA A 47 -5.69 2.44 10.31
CA ALA A 47 -6.10 1.17 10.92
C ALA A 47 -5.05 0.06 10.71
N ILE A 48 -4.49 -0.05 9.51
CA ILE A 48 -3.42 -1.02 9.18
C ILE A 48 -2.17 -0.72 10.02
N TYR A 49 -1.78 0.55 10.15
CA TYR A 49 -0.65 0.92 10.99
C TYR A 49 -0.84 0.51 12.44
N GLU A 50 -2.00 0.80 13.04
CA GLU A 50 -2.30 0.45 14.44
C GLU A 50 -2.21 -1.07 14.64
N VAL A 51 -2.84 -1.87 13.76
CA VAL A 51 -2.80 -3.34 13.82
C VAL A 51 -1.38 -3.91 13.68
N LEU A 52 -0.55 -3.32 12.81
CA LEU A 52 0.83 -3.77 12.62
C LEU A 52 1.74 -3.32 13.76
N ALA A 53 1.52 -2.13 14.31
CA ALA A 53 2.28 -1.61 15.46
C ALA A 53 2.02 -2.44 16.72
N ASP A 54 0.76 -2.84 16.97
CA ASP A 54 0.39 -3.71 18.09
C ASP A 54 1.06 -5.09 18.01
N LYS A 55 1.43 -5.54 16.80
CA LYS A 55 2.14 -6.80 16.54
C LYS A 55 3.67 -6.64 16.48
N ASP A 56 4.19 -5.43 16.73
CA ASP A 56 5.62 -5.08 16.58
C ASP A 56 6.15 -5.34 15.16
N LEU A 57 5.29 -5.20 14.14
CA LEU A 57 5.60 -5.39 12.72
C LEU A 57 5.72 -4.06 11.95
N ALA A 58 5.41 -2.93 12.58
CA ALA A 58 5.50 -1.61 11.97
C ALA A 58 6.06 -0.57 12.94
N LYS A 59 6.82 0.37 12.38
CA LYS A 59 7.30 1.57 13.06
C LYS A 59 7.05 2.77 12.16
N SER A 60 6.65 3.90 12.73
CA SER A 60 6.53 5.15 12.00
C SER A 60 7.91 5.75 11.72
N GLU A 61 8.08 6.26 10.51
CA GLU A 61 9.31 6.89 10.05
C GLU A 61 8.98 8.11 9.18
N ILE A 62 9.78 9.17 9.29
CA ILE A 62 9.67 10.37 8.47
C ILE A 62 10.90 10.44 7.57
N SER A 63 10.68 10.33 6.26
CA SER A 63 11.73 10.39 5.24
C SER A 63 11.63 11.67 4.40
N TYR A 64 12.76 12.26 4.05
CA TYR A 64 12.83 13.42 3.16
C TYR A 64 13.46 13.05 1.82
N LYS A 65 13.08 13.76 0.76
CA LYS A 65 13.70 13.60 -0.57
C LYS A 65 15.05 14.32 -0.68
N ILE A 66 15.33 15.27 0.22
CA ILE A 66 16.61 15.97 0.29
C ILE A 66 17.73 14.98 0.62
N ARG A 67 18.90 15.20 0.04
CA ARG A 67 20.09 14.38 0.26
C ARG A 67 21.15 15.22 0.94
N ASP A 68 22.08 14.53 1.61
CA ASP A 68 23.32 15.15 2.06
C ASP A 68 24.03 15.78 0.87
N TRP A 69 24.68 16.90 1.14
CA TRP A 69 25.52 17.63 0.21
C TRP A 69 26.76 16.86 -0.26
#